data_AF-A0A447UW75-F1
#
_entry.id   AF-A0A447UW75-F1
#
_cell.length_a   1.000
_cell.length_b   1.000
_cell.length_c   1.000
_cell.angle_alpha   90.00
_cell.angle_beta   90.00
_cell.angle_gamma   90.00
#
_symmetry.space_group_name_H-M   'P 1'
#
loop_
_entity.id
_entity.type
_entity.pdbx_description
1 polymer ?
#
loop_
_entity_poly.entity_id
_entity_poly.type
_entity_poly.pdbx_seq_one_letter_code
_entity_poly.pdbx_strand_id
1 'polypeptide(L)'
;MTNRRAINIQQIRGDIARRKAMPGFGPDTSIERLRTVQETQRSFTPEIVEALLDELKVVTHAAAVDHEAACSLAEENEELKRKLASLGTEPRRNPVLAYADSYRDMAKQGVESIPVWNVITDLERNIAPLYTAPVELTDEQIDAVLDSHGNIAYVIADKRERLRMFAREILRAAMLQPVDIQEIPSGWRWTLLPPDSQE
;
A
#
# COMPACT_ATOMS: atom_id res chain seq x y z
N MET A 1 -17.22 27.97 27.89
CA MET A 1 -17.87 27.60 26.62
C MET A 1 -18.38 28.89 25.97
N THR A 2 -17.52 29.55 25.20
CA THR A 2 -17.84 30.84 24.59
C THR A 2 -18.83 30.60 23.46
N ASN A 3 -20.00 31.23 23.57
CA ASN A 3 -21.08 31.17 22.59
C ASN A 3 -20.62 31.89 21.31
N ARG A 4 -19.77 31.24 20.48
CA ARG A 4 -19.38 31.75 19.17
C ARG A 4 -20.63 31.73 18.30
N ARG A 5 -21.26 32.90 18.13
CA ARG A 5 -22.16 33.12 16.99
C ARG A 5 -21.43 32.61 15.75
N ALA A 6 -22.02 31.65 15.05
CA ALA A 6 -21.44 31.10 13.82
C ALA A 6 -21.07 32.27 12.89
N ILE A 7 -19.77 32.42 12.61
CA ILE A 7 -19.27 33.47 11.73
C ILE A 7 -19.82 33.20 10.33
N ASN A 8 -20.63 34.11 9.79
CA ASN A 8 -21.17 33.96 8.45
C ASN A 8 -20.11 34.35 7.40
N ILE A 9 -19.22 33.41 7.07
CA ILE A 9 -18.10 33.62 6.14
C ILE A 9 -18.59 34.07 4.74
N GLN A 10 -19.75 33.56 4.28
CA GLN A 10 -20.29 33.95 2.97
C GLN A 10 -20.75 35.41 2.95
N GLN A 11 -21.39 35.87 4.02
CA GLN A 11 -21.74 37.28 4.18
C GLN A 11 -20.49 38.17 4.21
N ILE A 12 -19.47 37.81 4.99
CA ILE A 12 -18.22 38.58 5.06
C ILE A 12 -17.55 38.67 3.68
N ARG A 13 -17.49 37.56 2.94
CA ARG A 13 -16.95 37.54 1.56
C ARG A 13 -17.74 38.44 0.62
N GLY A 14 -19.07 38.38 0.66
CA GLY A 14 -19.95 39.23 -0.14
C GLY A 14 -19.76 40.71 0.20
N ASP A 15 -19.63 41.06 1.48
CA ASP A 15 -19.44 42.43 1.94
C ASP A 15 -18.05 42.98 1.54
N ILE A 16 -17.00 42.17 1.62
CA ILE A 16 -15.66 42.50 1.10
C ILE A 16 -15.72 42.76 -0.40
N ALA A 17 -16.40 41.90 -1.17
CA ALA A 17 -16.54 42.07 -2.61
C ALA A 17 -17.27 43.38 -2.96
N ARG A 18 -18.37 43.70 -2.27
CA ARG A 18 -19.08 44.99 -2.43
C ARG A 18 -18.16 46.17 -2.12
N ARG A 19 -17.36 46.10 -1.04
CA ARG A 19 -16.41 47.17 -0.69
C ARG A 19 -15.28 47.34 -1.72
N LYS A 20 -14.79 46.24 -2.29
CA LYS A 20 -13.75 46.26 -3.34
C LYS A 20 -14.27 46.81 -4.67
N ALA A 21 -15.55 46.62 -4.97
CA ALA A 21 -16.18 47.09 -6.20
C ALA A 21 -16.62 48.57 -6.16
N MET A 22 -16.42 49.28 -5.03
CA MET A 22 -16.86 50.66 -4.92
C MET A 22 -16.06 51.60 -5.84
N PRO A 23 -16.73 52.49 -6.62
CA PRO A 23 -16.05 53.51 -7.43
C PRO A 23 -15.27 54.48 -6.53
N GLY A 24 -14.27 55.19 -7.07
CA GLY A 24 -13.53 56.21 -6.31
C GLY A 24 -14.43 57.32 -5.74
N PHE A 25 -13.89 58.12 -4.81
CA PHE A 25 -14.62 59.30 -4.30
C PHE A 25 -14.86 60.29 -5.43
N GLY A 26 -16.07 60.83 -5.49
CA GLY A 26 -16.51 61.76 -6.52
C GLY A 26 -17.83 62.44 -6.17
N PRO A 27 -18.25 63.46 -6.95
CA PRO A 27 -19.44 64.25 -6.67
C PRO A 27 -20.72 63.40 -6.54
N ASP A 28 -20.87 62.38 -7.41
CA ASP A 28 -22.07 61.55 -7.47
C ASP A 28 -21.93 60.17 -6.80
N THR A 29 -20.71 59.79 -6.43
CA THR A 29 -20.41 58.44 -5.89
C THR A 29 -20.20 58.42 -4.38
N SER A 30 -19.94 59.58 -3.76
CA SER A 30 -19.56 59.64 -2.34
C SER A 30 -20.67 59.17 -1.40
N ILE A 31 -21.93 59.49 -1.70
CA ILE A 31 -23.09 59.08 -0.89
C ILE A 31 -23.34 57.57 -0.97
N GLU A 32 -23.24 56.99 -2.16
CA GLU A 32 -23.40 55.55 -2.37
C GLU A 32 -22.30 54.74 -1.68
N ARG A 33 -21.05 55.23 -1.73
CA ARG A 33 -19.93 54.65 -0.98
C ARG A 33 -20.19 54.63 0.52
N LEU A 34 -20.62 55.76 1.10
CA LEU A 34 -20.90 55.86 2.53
C LEU A 34 -22.01 54.90 2.96
N ARG A 35 -23.08 54.77 2.15
CA ARG A 35 -24.15 53.80 2.37
C ARG A 35 -23.62 52.37 2.35
N THR A 36 -22.83 52.02 1.34
CA THR A 36 -22.22 50.69 1.20
C THR A 36 -21.31 50.37 2.39
N VAL A 37 -20.50 51.33 2.84
CA VAL A 37 -19.63 51.19 4.02
C VAL A 37 -20.45 50.98 5.28
N GLN A 38 -21.51 51.75 5.47
CA GLN A 38 -22.40 51.64 6.63
C GLN A 38 -23.11 50.28 6.68
N GLU A 39 -23.68 49.82 5.56
CA GLU A 39 -24.39 48.53 5.47
C GLU A 39 -23.49 47.33 5.77
N THR A 40 -22.24 47.40 5.33
CA THR A 40 -21.26 46.31 5.50
C THR A 40 -20.47 46.39 6.82
N GLN A 41 -20.64 47.45 7.60
CA GLN A 41 -19.86 47.69 8.83
C GLN A 41 -20.03 46.57 9.87
N ARG A 42 -21.23 45.98 9.94
CA ARG A 42 -21.57 44.92 10.88
C ARG A 42 -20.77 43.63 10.68
N SER A 43 -20.18 43.43 9.49
CA SER A 43 -19.36 42.26 9.16
C SER A 43 -17.90 42.40 9.60
N PHE A 44 -17.48 43.57 10.09
CA PHE A 44 -16.10 43.88 10.46
C PHE A 44 -15.97 44.35 11.92
N THR A 45 -16.78 43.80 12.83
CA THR A 45 -16.62 44.11 14.25
C THR A 45 -15.34 43.46 14.79
N PRO A 46 -14.70 44.05 15.83
CA PRO A 46 -13.49 43.49 16.44
C PRO A 46 -13.64 42.03 16.85
N GLU A 47 -14.82 41.65 17.36
CA GLU A 47 -15.11 40.29 17.81
C GLU A 47 -15.09 39.27 16.67
N ILE A 48 -15.55 39.67 15.46
CA ILE A 48 -15.50 38.81 14.27
C ILE A 48 -14.05 38.62 13.83
N VAL A 49 -13.24 39.68 13.87
CA VAL A 49 -11.82 39.63 13.49
C VAL A 49 -11.04 38.74 14.45
N GLU A 50 -11.22 38.89 15.76
CA GLU A 50 -10.61 38.04 16.77
C GLU A 50 -11.00 36.57 16.59
N ALA A 51 -12.29 36.30 16.35
CA ALA A 51 -12.76 34.95 16.13
C ALA A 51 -12.17 34.31 14.85
N LEU A 52 -12.02 35.07 13.76
CA LEU A 52 -11.35 34.63 12.53
C LEU A 52 -9.85 34.38 12.76
N LEU A 53 -9.18 35.21 13.55
CA LEU A 53 -7.75 35.03 13.88
C LEU A 53 -7.53 33.77 14.71
N ASP A 54 -8.41 33.49 15.65
CA ASP A 54 -8.34 32.26 16.45
C ASP A 54 -8.64 31.01 15.61
N GLU A 55 -9.60 31.06 14.69
CA GLU A 55 -9.81 29.97 13.72
C GLU A 55 -8.58 29.77 12.82
N LEU A 56 -7.96 30.85 12.35
CA LEU A 56 -6.73 30.77 11.56
C LEU A 56 -5.60 30.09 12.34
N LYS A 57 -5.40 30.45 13.62
CA LYS A 57 -4.42 29.78 14.50
C LYS A 57 -4.66 28.29 14.59
N VAL A 58 -5.92 27.87 14.81
CA VAL A 58 -6.29 26.45 14.89
C VAL A 58 -5.98 25.73 13.58
N VAL A 59 -6.38 26.30 12.43
CA VAL A 59 -6.12 25.71 11.11
C VAL A 59 -4.62 25.62 10.83
N THR A 60 -3.83 26.64 11.16
CA THR A 60 -2.38 26.60 10.97
C THR A 60 -1.70 25.54 11.85
N HIS A 61 -2.16 25.37 13.10
CA HIS A 61 -1.66 24.33 13.98
C HIS A 61 -2.05 22.94 13.48
N ALA A 62 -3.31 22.74 13.06
CA ALA A 62 -3.76 21.48 12.49
C ALA A 62 -2.95 21.10 11.25
N ALA A 63 -2.70 22.05 10.34
CA ALA A 63 -1.88 21.80 9.15
C ALA A 63 -0.42 21.43 9.49
N ALA A 64 0.14 21.99 10.56
CA ALA A 64 1.48 21.62 11.04
C ALA A 64 1.50 20.18 11.59
N VAL A 65 0.49 19.79 12.38
CA VAL A 65 0.34 18.42 12.90
C VAL A 65 0.13 17.42 11.76
N ASP A 66 -0.70 17.77 10.76
CA ASP A 66 -0.93 16.93 9.59
C ASP A 66 0.36 16.74 8.76
N HIS A 67 1.20 17.77 8.67
CA HIS A 67 2.51 17.67 8.02
C HIS A 67 3.44 16.71 8.76
N GLU A 68 3.51 16.81 10.09
CA GLU A 68 4.31 15.92 10.93
C GLU A 68 3.84 14.46 10.80
N ALA A 69 2.53 14.21 10.86
CA ALA A 69 1.94 12.89 10.68
C ALA A 69 2.24 12.32 9.28
N ALA A 70 2.15 13.14 8.24
CA ALA A 70 2.48 12.73 6.87
C ALA A 70 3.96 12.36 6.72
N CYS A 71 4.88 13.11 7.34
CA CYS A 71 6.30 12.79 7.37
C CYS A 71 6.57 11.46 8.08
N SER A 72 5.97 11.25 9.25
CA SER A 72 6.11 9.99 10.00
C SER A 72 5.61 8.77 9.20
N LEU A 73 4.43 8.87 8.57
CA LEU A 73 3.91 7.80 7.72
C LEU A 73 4.78 7.54 6.47
N ALA A 74 5.42 8.57 5.92
CA ALA A 74 6.33 8.41 4.79
C ALA A 74 7.59 7.63 5.21
N GLU A 75 8.14 7.92 6.39
CA GLU A 75 9.28 7.20 6.95
C GLU A 75 8.95 5.73 7.23
N GLU A 76 7.80 5.45 7.84
CA GLU A 76 7.33 4.07 8.08
C GLU A 76 7.16 3.29 6.76
N ASN A 77 6.60 3.92 5.72
CA ASN A 77 6.45 3.29 4.41
C ASN A 77 7.81 2.96 3.77
N GLU A 78 8.79 3.86 3.87
CA GLU A 78 10.14 3.59 3.37
C GLU A 78 10.83 2.49 4.18
N GLU A 79 10.62 2.40 5.50
CA GLU A 79 11.12 1.29 6.31
C GLU A 79 10.47 -0.05 5.91
N LEU A 80 9.16 -0.07 5.70
CA LEU A 80 8.44 -1.27 5.24
C LEU A 80 8.91 -1.71 3.86
N LYS A 81 9.14 -0.77 2.94
CA LYS A 81 9.74 -1.07 1.63
C LYS A 81 11.13 -1.68 1.76
N ARG A 82 11.98 -1.15 2.65
CA ARG A 82 13.31 -1.74 2.92
C ARG A 82 13.20 -3.15 3.49
N LYS A 83 12.28 -3.40 4.43
CA LYS A 83 12.02 -4.73 4.99
C LYS A 83 11.55 -5.71 3.92
N LEU A 84 10.59 -5.31 3.08
CA LEU A 84 10.13 -6.11 1.95
C LEU A 84 11.25 -6.40 0.95
N ALA A 85 12.08 -5.41 0.62
CA ALA A 85 13.24 -5.61 -0.24
C ALA A 85 14.21 -6.64 0.38
N SER A 86 14.52 -6.53 1.68
CA SER A 86 15.40 -7.49 2.36
C SER A 86 14.82 -8.91 2.41
N LEU A 87 13.50 -9.05 2.49
CA LEU A 87 12.81 -10.35 2.44
C LEU A 87 12.72 -10.92 1.01
N GLY A 88 12.79 -10.06 -0.01
CA GLY A 88 12.74 -10.44 -1.42
C GLY A 88 14.12 -10.61 -2.10
N THR A 89 15.23 -10.26 -1.43
CA THR A 89 16.58 -10.35 -2.01
C THR A 89 17.17 -11.75 -2.04
N GLU A 90 16.59 -12.72 -1.33
CA GLU A 90 16.93 -14.12 -1.57
C GLU A 90 16.01 -14.64 -2.67
N PRO A 91 16.54 -14.99 -3.87
CA PRO A 91 15.82 -15.92 -4.71
C PRO A 91 15.68 -17.18 -3.85
N ARG A 92 14.51 -17.41 -3.26
CA ARG A 92 14.23 -18.64 -2.51
C ARG A 92 14.41 -19.76 -3.51
N ARG A 93 15.62 -20.35 -3.47
CA ARG A 93 16.07 -21.38 -4.38
C ARG A 93 15.00 -22.45 -4.40
N ASN A 94 14.55 -22.82 -5.59
CA ASN A 94 13.52 -23.82 -5.76
C ASN A 94 13.86 -25.04 -4.87
N PRO A 95 12.98 -25.42 -3.92
CA PRO A 95 13.31 -26.43 -2.93
C PRO A 95 13.66 -27.78 -3.57
N VAL A 96 13.11 -28.06 -4.76
CA VAL A 96 13.42 -29.26 -5.57
C VAL A 96 14.90 -29.29 -5.98
N LEU A 97 15.50 -28.13 -6.26
CA LEU A 97 16.92 -28.05 -6.61
C LEU A 97 17.83 -28.30 -5.40
N ALA A 98 17.37 -28.04 -4.17
CA ALA A 98 18.12 -28.43 -2.97
C ALA A 98 18.17 -29.96 -2.82
N TYR A 99 17.08 -30.67 -3.17
CA TYR A 99 17.09 -32.13 -3.21
C TYR A 99 18.01 -32.68 -4.29
N ALA A 100 18.05 -32.07 -5.49
CA ALA A 100 18.97 -32.47 -6.55
C ALA A 100 20.46 -32.36 -6.14
N ASP A 101 20.81 -31.32 -5.36
CA ASP A 101 22.16 -31.16 -4.81
C ASP A 101 22.54 -32.28 -3.82
N SER A 102 21.59 -32.73 -2.99
CA SER A 102 21.84 -33.86 -2.08
C SER A 102 22.19 -35.15 -2.84
N TYR A 103 21.51 -35.43 -3.95
CA TYR A 103 21.84 -36.56 -4.82
C TYR A 103 23.19 -36.39 -5.54
N ARG A 104 23.56 -35.15 -5.93
CA ARG A 104 24.92 -34.87 -6.43
C ARG A 104 25.99 -35.16 -5.40
N ASP A 105 25.77 -34.81 -4.14
CA ASP A 105 26.75 -35.04 -3.08
C ASP A 105 26.90 -36.53 -2.78
N MET A 106 25.81 -37.31 -2.87
CA MET A 106 25.88 -38.78 -2.82
C MET A 106 26.70 -39.36 -3.99
N ALA A 107 26.49 -38.86 -5.21
CA ALA A 107 27.27 -39.28 -6.37
C ALA A 107 28.77 -38.98 -6.20
N LYS A 108 29.12 -37.78 -5.70
CA LYS A 108 30.52 -37.40 -5.38
C LYS A 108 31.16 -38.27 -4.30
N GLN A 109 30.37 -38.81 -3.37
CA GLN A 109 30.83 -39.73 -2.32
C GLN A 109 31.04 -41.18 -2.82
N GLY A 110 30.88 -41.43 -4.13
CA GLY A 110 31.08 -42.74 -4.75
C GLY A 110 29.81 -43.58 -4.89
N VAL A 111 28.64 -43.04 -4.54
CA VAL A 111 27.33 -43.66 -4.81
C VAL A 111 26.92 -43.33 -6.26
N GLU A 112 27.77 -43.69 -7.21
CA GLU A 112 27.51 -43.50 -8.64
C GLU A 112 26.69 -44.67 -9.17
N SER A 113 25.38 -44.51 -9.21
CA SER A 113 24.49 -45.45 -9.88
C SER A 113 23.67 -44.71 -10.92
N ILE A 114 23.42 -45.35 -12.08
CA ILE A 114 22.50 -44.86 -13.12
C ILE A 114 21.15 -44.38 -12.51
N PRO A 115 20.58 -45.06 -11.50
CA PRO A 115 19.42 -44.58 -10.74
C PRO A 115 19.56 -43.17 -10.14
N VAL A 116 20.70 -42.80 -9.56
CA VAL A 116 20.92 -41.48 -8.94
C VAL A 116 20.91 -40.37 -9.99
N TRP A 117 21.50 -40.62 -11.17
CA TRP A 117 21.50 -39.66 -12.28
C TRP A 117 20.10 -39.41 -12.86
N ASN A 118 19.25 -40.44 -12.91
CA ASN A 118 17.86 -40.29 -13.32
C ASN A 118 17.08 -39.42 -12.34
N VAL A 119 17.29 -39.60 -11.02
CA VAL A 119 16.65 -38.78 -9.99
C VAL A 119 17.07 -37.32 -10.07
N ILE A 120 18.38 -37.04 -10.24
CA ILE A 120 18.86 -35.67 -10.44
C ILE A 120 18.20 -35.04 -11.68
N THR A 121 18.16 -35.78 -12.79
CA THR A 121 17.57 -35.27 -14.04
C THR A 121 16.07 -35.01 -13.90
N ASP A 122 15.34 -35.89 -13.23
CA ASP A 122 13.90 -35.75 -13.00
C ASP A 122 13.61 -34.54 -12.10
N LEU A 123 14.38 -34.36 -11.02
CA LEU A 123 14.27 -33.20 -10.14
C LEU A 123 14.59 -31.89 -10.88
N GLU A 124 15.63 -31.84 -11.70
CA GLU A 124 16.06 -30.60 -12.37
C GLU A 124 15.26 -30.24 -13.62
N ARG A 125 14.89 -31.23 -14.44
CA ARG A 125 14.26 -30.99 -15.76
C ARG A 125 12.76 -31.21 -15.77
N ASN A 126 12.21 -32.06 -14.91
CA ASN A 126 10.79 -32.39 -14.93
C ASN A 126 10.03 -31.76 -13.74
N ILE A 127 10.60 -31.77 -12.54
CA ILE A 127 9.89 -31.36 -11.32
C ILE A 127 10.18 -29.90 -10.94
N ALA A 128 11.44 -29.45 -10.96
CA ALA A 128 11.78 -28.08 -10.58
C ALA A 128 11.01 -27.02 -11.41
N PRO A 129 10.83 -27.15 -12.74
CA PRO A 129 10.04 -26.18 -13.50
C PRO A 129 8.60 -26.00 -12.99
N LEU A 130 8.00 -27.05 -12.41
CA LEU A 130 6.64 -27.01 -11.86
C LEU A 130 6.53 -26.20 -10.55
N TYR A 131 7.64 -26.04 -9.84
CA TYR A 131 7.73 -25.23 -8.61
C TYR A 131 8.21 -23.80 -8.85
N THR A 132 8.59 -23.49 -10.09
CA THR A 132 8.99 -22.15 -10.53
C THR A 132 7.83 -21.40 -11.19
N ALA A 133 6.77 -22.09 -11.63
CA ALA A 133 5.66 -21.46 -12.34
C ALA A 133 4.78 -20.64 -11.36
N PRO A 134 4.77 -19.30 -11.45
CA PRO A 134 3.73 -18.53 -10.79
C PRO A 134 2.38 -18.93 -11.43
N VAL A 135 1.35 -19.12 -10.60
CA VAL A 135 -0.03 -19.14 -11.10
C VAL A 135 -0.30 -17.74 -11.66
N GLU A 136 -0.17 -17.57 -12.97
CA GLU A 136 -0.56 -16.35 -13.64
C GLU A 136 -2.09 -16.33 -13.78
N LEU A 137 -2.76 -15.61 -12.88
CA LEU A 137 -4.17 -15.28 -13.07
C LEU A 137 -4.31 -14.26 -14.20
N THR A 138 -5.27 -14.51 -15.09
CA THR A 138 -5.60 -13.56 -16.15
C THR A 138 -6.30 -12.33 -15.57
N ASP A 139 -6.27 -11.22 -16.30
CA ASP A 139 -6.93 -9.98 -15.87
C ASP A 139 -8.43 -10.21 -15.61
N GLU A 140 -9.07 -11.08 -16.39
CA GLU A 140 -10.49 -11.45 -16.24
C GLU A 140 -10.76 -12.20 -14.93
N GLN A 141 -9.84 -13.06 -14.49
CA GLN A 141 -9.97 -13.81 -13.24
C GLN A 141 -9.79 -12.89 -12.02
N ILE A 142 -8.84 -11.96 -12.10
CA ILE A 142 -8.63 -10.94 -11.07
C ILE A 142 -9.85 -10.03 -11.00
N ASP A 143 -10.35 -9.59 -12.16
CA ASP A 143 -11.51 -8.73 -12.28
C ASP A 143 -12.79 -9.40 -11.73
N ALA A 144 -13.02 -10.68 -12.02
CA ALA A 144 -14.16 -11.43 -11.49
C ALA A 144 -14.13 -11.53 -9.95
N VAL A 145 -12.95 -11.69 -9.35
CA VAL A 145 -12.79 -11.69 -7.89
C VAL A 145 -13.06 -10.30 -7.30
N LEU A 146 -12.53 -9.24 -7.91
CA LEU A 146 -12.76 -7.86 -7.48
C LEU A 146 -14.24 -7.46 -7.60
N ASP A 147 -14.92 -7.93 -8.65
CA ASP A 147 -16.33 -7.65 -8.90
C ASP A 147 -17.27 -8.47 -8.00
N SER A 148 -16.90 -9.73 -7.66
CA SER A 148 -17.70 -10.58 -6.76
C SER A 148 -17.77 -10.09 -5.31
N HIS A 149 -16.79 -9.31 -4.86
CA HIS A 149 -16.74 -8.74 -3.50
C HIS A 149 -17.42 -7.36 -3.40
N GLY A 150 -18.16 -6.94 -4.45
CA GLY A 150 -19.27 -5.99 -4.37
C GLY A 150 -18.95 -4.52 -4.10
N ASN A 151 -17.68 -4.13 -3.88
CA ASN A 151 -17.33 -2.75 -3.49
C ASN A 151 -16.43 -1.99 -4.49
N ILE A 152 -16.13 -2.58 -5.66
CA ILE A 152 -15.10 -2.07 -6.60
C ILE A 152 -15.71 -1.67 -7.97
N ALA A 153 -17.03 -1.52 -8.05
CA ALA A 153 -17.72 -1.23 -9.32
C ALA A 153 -17.43 0.16 -9.93
N TYR A 154 -16.70 1.05 -9.23
CA TYR A 154 -16.37 2.40 -9.71
C TYR A 154 -14.89 2.74 -9.59
N VAL A 155 -14.05 1.86 -10.13
CA VAL A 155 -12.60 2.11 -10.21
C VAL A 155 -12.25 2.54 -11.63
N ILE A 156 -11.82 3.81 -11.78
CA ILE A 156 -11.28 4.36 -13.04
C ILE A 156 -10.17 3.43 -13.55
N ALA A 157 -10.08 3.21 -14.87
CA ALA A 157 -9.19 2.23 -15.50
C ALA A 157 -7.76 2.17 -14.92
N ASP A 158 -7.15 3.33 -14.65
CA ASP A 158 -5.81 3.44 -14.04
C ASP A 158 -5.69 2.76 -12.66
N LYS A 159 -6.71 2.92 -11.82
CA LYS A 159 -6.75 2.29 -10.50
C LYS A 159 -7.03 0.78 -10.56
N ARG A 160 -7.72 0.31 -11.61
CA ARG A 160 -7.97 -1.13 -11.85
C ARG A 160 -6.66 -1.83 -12.18
N GLU A 161 -5.83 -1.21 -13.01
CA GLU A 161 -4.51 -1.74 -13.34
C GLU A 161 -3.59 -1.82 -12.12
N ARG A 162 -3.60 -0.80 -11.26
CA ARG A 162 -2.89 -0.83 -9.97
C ARG A 162 -3.36 -1.97 -9.06
N LEU A 163 -4.66 -2.24 -9.03
CA LEU A 163 -5.21 -3.35 -8.25
C LEU A 163 -4.79 -4.71 -8.84
N ARG A 164 -4.75 -4.85 -10.16
CA ARG A 164 -4.25 -6.07 -10.81
C ARG A 164 -2.79 -6.31 -10.50
N MET A 165 -1.96 -5.27 -10.60
CA MET A 165 -0.54 -5.36 -10.20
C MET A 165 -0.39 -5.71 -8.72
N PHE A 166 -1.19 -5.10 -7.84
CA PHE A 166 -1.17 -5.39 -6.41
C PHE A 166 -1.63 -6.82 -6.10
N ALA A 167 -2.68 -7.32 -6.76
CA ALA A 167 -3.17 -8.69 -6.60
C ALA A 167 -2.12 -9.72 -7.07
N ARG A 168 -1.46 -9.47 -8.21
CA ARG A 168 -0.34 -10.29 -8.69
C ARG A 168 0.80 -10.34 -7.68
N GLU A 169 1.13 -9.20 -7.07
CA GLU A 169 2.21 -9.12 -6.08
C GLU A 169 1.86 -9.85 -4.78
N ILE A 170 0.62 -9.76 -4.31
CA ILE A 170 0.14 -10.53 -3.15
C ILE A 170 0.18 -12.03 -3.46
N LEU A 171 -0.30 -12.47 -4.63
CA LEU A 171 -0.30 -13.88 -5.00
C LEU A 171 1.13 -14.42 -5.13
N ARG A 172 2.02 -13.62 -5.73
CA ARG A 172 3.45 -13.91 -5.76
C ARG A 172 4.00 -14.07 -4.34
N ALA A 173 3.70 -13.14 -3.43
CA ALA A 173 4.14 -13.22 -2.04
C ALA A 173 3.53 -14.41 -1.27
N ALA A 174 2.28 -14.77 -1.54
CA ALA A 174 1.56 -15.85 -0.88
C ALA A 174 2.03 -17.24 -1.36
N MET A 175 2.28 -17.41 -2.66
CA MET A 175 2.88 -18.62 -3.23
C MET A 175 4.34 -18.83 -2.78
N LEU A 176 4.95 -17.80 -2.18
CA LEU A 176 6.28 -17.83 -1.59
C LEU A 176 6.26 -18.14 -0.08
N GLN A 177 5.10 -18.39 0.55
CA GLN A 177 5.06 -18.86 1.95
C GLN A 177 5.59 -20.30 2.03
N PRO A 178 6.52 -20.60 2.96
CA PRO A 178 6.93 -21.97 3.18
C PRO A 178 5.75 -22.69 3.85
N VAL A 179 5.29 -23.78 3.24
CA VAL A 179 4.58 -24.80 4.00
C VAL A 179 5.53 -25.23 5.12
N ASP A 180 5.10 -25.13 6.37
CA ASP A 180 5.90 -25.53 7.52
C ASP A 180 6.08 -27.05 7.46
N ILE A 181 7.27 -27.53 7.10
CA ILE A 181 7.58 -28.97 6.88
C ILE A 181 7.68 -29.73 8.23
N GLN A 182 7.30 -29.13 9.36
CA GLN A 182 7.41 -29.78 10.67
C GLN A 182 6.47 -30.99 10.90
N GLU A 183 5.55 -31.28 9.99
CA GLU A 183 4.74 -32.51 10.04
C GLU A 183 5.02 -33.45 8.87
N ILE A 184 6.26 -33.93 8.73
CA ILE A 184 6.48 -35.19 8.01
C ILE A 184 5.92 -36.32 8.90
N PRO A 185 4.88 -37.06 8.46
CA PRO A 185 4.33 -38.16 9.24
C PRO A 185 5.43 -39.18 9.54
N SER A 186 5.48 -39.66 10.78
CA SER A 186 6.53 -40.56 11.30
C SER A 186 6.77 -41.84 10.47
N GLY A 187 5.87 -42.18 9.56
CA GLY A 187 6.00 -43.29 8.61
C GLY A 187 7.00 -43.08 7.46
N TRP A 188 7.53 -41.87 7.26
CA TRP A 188 8.53 -41.57 6.22
C TRP A 188 9.96 -41.36 6.77
N ARG A 189 10.21 -41.70 8.04
CA ARG A 189 11.58 -41.79 8.57
C ARG A 189 12.24 -43.05 8.03
N TRP A 190 13.15 -42.90 7.08
CA TRP A 190 14.04 -43.97 6.65
C TRP A 190 14.95 -44.37 7.81
N THR A 191 14.63 -45.48 8.49
CA THR A 191 15.60 -46.18 9.34
C THR A 191 16.63 -46.83 8.43
N LEU A 192 17.89 -46.40 8.54
CA LEU A 192 19.04 -47.12 8.01
C LEU A 192 18.95 -48.58 8.47
N LEU A 193 18.69 -49.50 7.55
CA LEU A 193 18.89 -50.93 7.80
C LEU A 193 20.39 -51.13 8.08
N PRO A 194 20.79 -51.78 9.19
CA PRO A 194 22.19 -52.11 9.39
C PRO A 194 22.64 -53.14 8.34
N PRO A 195 23.92 -53.14 7.95
CA PRO A 195 24.44 -54.11 7.02
C PRO A 195 24.55 -55.48 7.72
N ASP A 196 24.48 -56.53 6.90
CA ASP A 196 24.79 -57.93 7.17
C ASP A 196 23.65 -58.84 7.62
N SER A 197 23.21 -59.66 6.67
CA SER A 197 23.12 -61.12 6.82
C SER A 197 23.10 -61.74 5.41
N GLN A 198 24.29 -61.95 4.84
CA GLN A 198 24.50 -63.09 3.96
C GLN A 198 24.73 -64.30 4.85
N GLU A 199 23.82 -65.27 4.81
CA GLU A 199 24.09 -66.72 4.73
C GLU A 199 22.94 -67.38 3.95
#